data_AF-A0A4S5CQB1-F1
#
_entry.id   AF-A0A4S5CQB1-F1
#
_cell.length_a   1.000
_cell.length_b   1.000
_cell.length_c   1.000
_cell.angle_alpha   90.00
_cell.angle_beta   90.00
_cell.angle_gamma   90.00
#
_symmetry.space_group_name_H-M   'P 1'
#
loop_
_entity.id
_entity.type
_entity.pdbx_description
1 polymer ?
#
loop_
_entity_poly.entity_id
_entity_poly.type
_entity_poly.pdbx_seq_one_letter_code
_entity_poly.pdbx_strand_id
1 'polypeptide(L)'
;LRELPATGWKPKVILSASGYDSALLAGAGGAMTGVVVSVFYRPFEAGGAPIAGYLDAMTRFAPQIANPRQDLAMIGYINTDLFLRGLQEAGACPTRQGFVDALRSVRSYDAGGLVSPIDLSTSLGRATTCLAFVQANAAGSFDVLDERLCGRELRASGGAG
;
A
#
# COMPACT_ATOMS: atom_id res chain seq x y z
N LEU A 1 21.52 2.26 -5.57
CA LEU A 1 21.59 0.84 -6.01
C LEU A 1 22.65 0.62 -7.08
N ARG A 2 22.63 1.38 -8.18
CA ARG A 2 23.65 1.27 -9.26
C ARG A 2 25.09 1.47 -8.78
N GLU A 3 25.31 2.32 -7.78
CA GLU A 3 26.63 2.57 -7.20
C GLU A 3 27.07 1.56 -6.12
N LEU A 4 26.17 0.69 -5.63
CA LEU A 4 26.50 -0.25 -4.55
C LEU A 4 27.69 -1.16 -4.87
N PRO A 5 27.81 -1.74 -6.08
CA PRO A 5 28.96 -2.58 -6.42
C PRO A 5 30.30 -1.85 -6.28
N ALA A 6 30.35 -0.55 -6.60
CA ALA A 6 31.56 0.26 -6.51
C ALA A 6 32.03 0.53 -5.07
N THR A 7 31.12 0.43 -4.10
CA THR A 7 31.43 0.59 -2.67
C THR A 7 31.97 -0.69 -2.02
N GLY A 8 31.90 -1.83 -2.70
CA GLY A 8 32.21 -3.15 -2.14
C GLY A 8 31.19 -3.65 -1.10
N TRP A 9 30.16 -2.87 -0.77
CA TRP A 9 29.10 -3.26 0.16
C TRP A 9 28.15 -4.27 -0.48
N LYS A 10 27.93 -5.41 0.18
CA LYS A 10 27.09 -6.52 -0.28
C LYS A 10 25.98 -6.82 0.73
N PRO A 11 24.93 -5.98 0.82
CA PRO A 11 23.82 -6.24 1.71
C PRO A 11 23.09 -7.53 1.31
N LYS A 12 22.63 -8.32 2.29
CA LYS A 12 21.81 -9.51 2.05
C LYS A 12 20.40 -9.17 1.57
N VAL A 13 19.87 -8.04 2.05
CA VAL A 13 18.53 -7.54 1.73
C VAL A 13 18.62 -6.04 1.54
N ILE A 14 17.93 -5.53 0.54
CA ILE A 14 17.67 -4.11 0.37
C ILE A 14 16.15 -3.94 0.44
N LEU A 15 15.67 -3.37 1.55
CA LEU A 15 14.26 -3.12 1.77
C LEU A 15 13.97 -1.63 1.52
N SER A 16 12.99 -1.36 0.67
CA SER A 16 12.48 -0.02 0.39
C SER A 16 11.03 0.10 0.86
N ALA A 17 10.67 1.26 1.41
CA ALA A 17 9.29 1.58 1.75
C ALA A 17 8.50 2.18 0.57
N SER A 18 9.14 2.31 -0.59
CA SER A 18 8.58 2.91 -1.80
C SER A 18 9.26 2.36 -3.06
N GLY A 19 8.75 2.75 -4.23
CA GLY A 19 9.31 2.32 -5.53
C GLY A 19 8.65 1.07 -6.09
N TYR A 20 7.46 0.72 -5.61
CA TYR A 20 6.62 -0.31 -6.21
C TYR A 20 5.90 0.24 -7.44
N ASP A 21 6.59 0.21 -8.57
CA ASP A 21 6.12 0.71 -9.86
C ASP A 21 6.65 -0.19 -10.97
N SER A 22 5.74 -0.85 -11.69
CA SER A 22 6.14 -1.81 -12.72
C SER A 22 6.75 -1.14 -13.96
N ALA A 23 6.40 0.12 -14.25
CA ALA A 23 7.00 0.86 -15.36
C ALA A 23 8.42 1.32 -15.02
N LEU A 24 8.65 1.80 -13.79
CA LEU A 24 10.00 2.11 -13.32
C LEU A 24 10.89 0.86 -13.36
N LEU A 25 10.35 -0.28 -12.92
CA LEU A 25 11.09 -1.53 -12.89
C LEU A 25 11.48 -2.02 -14.30
N ALA A 26 10.56 -1.93 -15.27
CA ALA A 26 10.84 -2.26 -16.66
C ALA A 26 11.97 -1.39 -17.26
N GLY A 27 12.04 -0.10 -16.89
CA GLY A 27 13.09 0.82 -17.33
C GLY A 27 14.42 0.71 -16.57
N ALA A 28 14.46 -0.01 -15.45
CA ALA A 28 15.63 -0.01 -14.55
C ALA A 28 16.81 -0.86 -15.05
N GLY A 29 16.61 -1.70 -16.08
CA GLY A 29 17.66 -2.55 -16.66
C GLY A 29 18.25 -3.56 -15.67
N GLY A 30 17.41 -4.11 -14.79
CA GLY A 30 17.83 -5.08 -13.78
C GLY A 30 18.51 -4.48 -12.54
N ALA A 31 18.77 -3.17 -12.49
CA ALA A 31 19.41 -2.50 -11.34
C ALA A 31 18.59 -2.59 -10.03
N MET A 32 17.30 -2.93 -10.14
CA MET A 32 16.39 -3.11 -9.01
C MET A 32 16.23 -4.59 -8.63
N THR A 33 16.82 -5.53 -9.36
CA THR A 33 16.68 -6.98 -9.07
C THR A 33 17.10 -7.28 -7.64
N GLY A 34 16.26 -8.03 -6.91
CA GLY A 34 16.49 -8.41 -5.52
C GLY A 34 16.03 -7.37 -4.50
N VAL A 35 15.71 -6.14 -4.91
CA VAL A 35 15.14 -5.13 -4.00
C VAL A 35 13.77 -5.59 -3.54
N VAL A 36 13.57 -5.58 -2.23
CA VAL A 36 12.29 -5.86 -1.60
C VAL A 36 11.59 -4.54 -1.35
N VAL A 37 10.31 -4.46 -1.67
CA VAL A 37 9.44 -3.33 -1.36
C VAL A 37 8.34 -3.81 -0.42
N SER A 38 8.11 -3.06 0.66
CA SER A 38 6.99 -3.30 1.56
C SER A 38 5.84 -2.36 1.23
N VAL A 39 4.62 -2.89 1.10
CA VAL A 39 3.40 -2.11 0.84
C VAL A 39 2.30 -2.48 1.83
N PHE A 40 1.41 -1.55 2.16
CA PHE A 40 0.31 -1.79 3.13
C PHE A 40 -0.96 -2.35 2.50
N TYR A 41 -0.96 -2.51 1.18
CA TYR A 41 -2.07 -2.99 0.39
C TYR A 41 -1.68 -4.27 -0.35
N ARG A 42 -2.69 -4.94 -0.89
CA ARG A 42 -2.54 -6.18 -1.63
C ARG A 42 -1.67 -5.98 -2.88
N PRO A 43 -0.60 -6.76 -3.08
CA PRO A 43 0.23 -6.66 -4.28
C PRO A 43 -0.57 -6.87 -5.57
N PHE A 44 -0.20 -6.18 -6.65
CA PHE A 44 -0.80 -6.36 -7.98
C PHE A 44 -0.67 -7.81 -8.47
N GLU A 45 0.47 -8.46 -8.20
CA GLU A 45 0.75 -9.83 -8.64
C GLU A 45 -0.06 -10.88 -7.87
N ALA A 46 -0.61 -10.53 -6.70
CA ALA A 46 -1.57 -11.39 -6.00
C ALA A 46 -2.91 -11.49 -6.77
N GLY A 47 -3.18 -10.61 -7.74
CA GLY A 47 -4.34 -10.69 -8.64
C GLY A 47 -5.67 -10.63 -7.89
N GLY A 48 -6.69 -11.40 -8.29
CA GLY A 48 -7.98 -11.53 -7.57
C GLY A 48 -8.94 -10.33 -7.69
N ALA A 49 -10.14 -10.48 -7.12
CA ALA A 49 -11.24 -9.52 -7.29
C ALA A 49 -10.92 -8.07 -6.84
N PRO A 50 -10.24 -7.82 -5.70
CA PRO A 50 -9.87 -6.46 -5.32
C PRO A 50 -8.97 -5.75 -6.35
N ILE A 51 -7.94 -6.45 -6.85
CA ILE A 51 -7.03 -5.89 -7.87
C ILE A 51 -7.75 -5.73 -9.21
N ALA A 52 -8.60 -6.68 -9.59
CA ALA A 52 -9.39 -6.56 -10.82
C ALA A 52 -10.33 -5.34 -10.76
N GLY A 53 -11.01 -5.11 -9.64
CA GLY A 53 -11.87 -3.94 -9.44
C GLY A 53 -11.11 -2.63 -9.48
N TYR A 54 -9.93 -2.57 -8.87
CA TYR A 54 -9.02 -1.43 -8.99
C TYR A 54 -8.65 -1.13 -10.45
N LEU A 55 -8.16 -2.15 -11.17
CA LEU A 55 -7.69 -1.98 -12.55
C LEU A 55 -8.83 -1.55 -13.48
N ASP A 56 -10.03 -2.15 -13.34
CA ASP A 56 -11.22 -1.77 -14.12
C ASP A 56 -11.61 -0.30 -13.86
N ALA A 57 -11.66 0.11 -12.59
CA ALA A 57 -11.97 1.48 -12.22
C ALA A 57 -10.94 2.47 -12.78
N MET A 58 -9.65 2.14 -12.72
CA MET A 58 -8.59 3.00 -13.29
C MET A 58 -8.69 3.10 -14.80
N THR A 59 -8.94 1.99 -15.51
CA THR A 59 -9.15 1.99 -16.97
C THR A 59 -10.35 2.84 -17.36
N ARG A 60 -11.43 2.79 -16.60
CA ARG A 60 -12.68 3.49 -16.92
C ARG A 60 -12.65 4.98 -16.56
N PHE A 61 -12.10 5.32 -15.39
CA PHE A 61 -12.24 6.66 -14.80
C PHE A 61 -10.94 7.46 -14.74
N ALA A 62 -9.79 6.83 -14.96
CA ALA A 62 -8.49 7.49 -14.99
C ALA A 62 -7.64 7.06 -16.20
N PRO A 63 -8.17 7.10 -17.44
CA PRO A 63 -7.43 6.65 -18.64
C PRO A 63 -6.15 7.46 -18.92
N GLN A 64 -6.02 8.66 -18.35
CA GLN A 64 -4.80 9.47 -18.41
C GLN A 64 -3.62 8.84 -17.64
N ILE A 65 -3.88 7.89 -16.72
CA ILE A 65 -2.84 7.15 -16.00
C ILE A 65 -2.46 5.94 -16.84
N ALA A 66 -1.38 6.08 -17.63
CA ALA A 66 -0.93 5.06 -18.58
C ALA A 66 -0.62 3.69 -17.94
N ASN A 67 -0.10 3.69 -16.71
CA ASN A 67 0.10 2.47 -15.92
C ASN A 67 -0.52 2.63 -14.52
N PRO A 68 -1.65 1.97 -14.23
CA PRO A 68 -2.23 1.96 -12.88
C PRO A 68 -1.48 1.03 -11.92
N ARG A 69 -0.58 0.15 -12.38
CA ARG A 69 0.25 -0.70 -11.50
C ARG A 69 1.44 0.08 -10.93
N GLN A 70 1.13 1.11 -10.16
CA GLN A 70 2.10 1.95 -9.47
C GLN A 70 1.58 2.37 -8.09
N ASP A 71 2.53 2.62 -7.20
CA ASP A 71 2.27 2.89 -5.78
C ASP A 71 1.30 4.06 -5.55
N LEU A 72 1.59 5.21 -6.15
CA LEU A 72 0.80 6.43 -5.94
C LEU A 72 -0.63 6.32 -6.47
N ALA A 73 -0.84 5.59 -7.57
CA ALA A 73 -2.17 5.39 -8.13
C ALA A 73 -3.03 4.49 -7.23
N MET A 74 -2.44 3.43 -6.66
CA MET A 74 -3.13 2.57 -5.70
C MET A 74 -3.44 3.31 -4.40
N ILE A 75 -2.46 4.06 -3.85
CA ILE A 75 -2.67 4.86 -2.64
C ILE A 75 -3.76 5.91 -2.86
N GLY A 76 -3.74 6.61 -4.01
CA GLY A 76 -4.77 7.59 -4.36
C GLY A 76 -6.17 6.98 -4.45
N TYR A 77 -6.28 5.78 -5.03
CA TYR A 77 -7.54 5.04 -5.10
C TYR A 77 -8.06 4.65 -3.71
N ILE A 78 -7.21 4.05 -2.86
CA ILE A 78 -7.57 3.66 -1.49
C ILE A 78 -7.98 4.89 -0.65
N ASN A 79 -7.26 6.01 -0.76
CA ASN A 79 -7.61 7.23 -0.05
C ASN A 79 -8.95 7.82 -0.53
N THR A 80 -9.23 7.71 -1.82
CA THR A 80 -10.51 8.17 -2.39
C THR A 80 -11.66 7.27 -1.92
N ASP A 81 -11.47 5.95 -1.89
CA ASP A 81 -12.47 5.01 -1.34
C ASP A 81 -12.76 5.30 0.13
N LEU A 82 -11.72 5.52 0.95
CA LEU A 82 -11.87 5.90 2.36
C LEU A 82 -12.66 7.21 2.51
N PHE A 83 -12.39 8.19 1.66
CA PHE A 83 -13.12 9.46 1.65
C PHE A 83 -14.59 9.27 1.27
N LEU A 84 -14.87 8.51 0.21
CA LEU A 84 -16.24 8.19 -0.21
C LEU A 84 -17.00 7.41 0.86
N ARG A 85 -16.33 6.47 1.53
CA ARG A 85 -16.88 5.76 2.69
C ARG A 85 -17.29 6.74 3.79
N GLY A 86 -16.43 7.68 4.15
CA GLY A 86 -16.76 8.69 5.17
C GLY A 86 -17.95 9.57 4.77
N LEU A 87 -18.08 9.93 3.49
CA LEU A 87 -19.23 10.69 2.99
C LEU A 87 -20.52 9.85 3.05
N GLN A 88 -20.46 8.56 2.73
CA GLN A 88 -21.61 7.66 2.82
C GLN A 88 -22.09 7.51 4.26
N GLU A 89 -21.18 7.31 5.21
CA GLU A 89 -21.50 7.18 6.64
C GLU A 89 -22.04 8.49 7.23
N ALA A 90 -21.57 9.65 6.75
CA ALA A 90 -22.03 10.96 7.23
C ALA A 90 -23.44 11.32 6.74
N GLY A 91 -23.92 10.68 5.68
CA GLY A 91 -25.25 10.92 5.11
C GLY A 91 -25.38 12.25 4.35
N ALA A 92 -26.62 12.70 4.16
CA ALA A 92 -26.91 13.92 3.39
C ALA A 92 -26.40 15.19 4.11
N CYS A 93 -25.87 16.14 3.32
CA CYS A 93 -25.35 17.43 3.80
C CYS A 93 -24.25 17.30 4.88
N PRO A 94 -23.12 16.62 4.59
CA PRO A 94 -22.09 16.36 5.59
C PRO A 94 -21.39 17.66 6.03
N THR A 95 -21.03 17.72 7.32
CA THR A 95 -20.09 18.73 7.84
C THR A 95 -18.72 18.09 8.03
N ARG A 96 -17.65 18.90 8.15
CA ARG A 96 -16.31 18.39 8.45
C ARG A 96 -16.28 17.54 9.71
N GLN A 97 -16.93 17.99 10.78
CA GLN A 97 -16.99 17.26 12.05
C GLN A 97 -17.83 15.98 11.91
N GLY A 98 -19.00 16.07 11.27
CA GLY A 98 -19.86 14.91 11.02
C GLY A 98 -19.18 13.83 10.18
N PHE A 99 -18.40 14.22 9.17
CA PHE A 99 -17.56 13.31 8.38
C PHE A 99 -16.55 12.56 9.25
N VAL A 100 -15.81 13.28 10.10
CA VAL A 100 -14.78 12.68 10.96
C VAL A 100 -15.42 11.74 11.99
N ASP A 101 -16.53 12.14 12.61
CA ASP A 101 -17.22 11.32 13.62
C ASP A 101 -17.85 10.07 13.00
N ALA A 102 -18.47 10.21 11.82
CA ALA A 102 -19.02 9.09 11.07
C ALA A 102 -17.92 8.10 10.67
N LEU A 103 -16.79 8.59 10.15
CA LEU A 103 -15.68 7.71 9.77
C LEU A 103 -15.06 6.99 10.99
N ARG A 104 -15.01 7.65 12.15
CA ARG A 104 -14.59 7.03 13.43
C ARG A 104 -15.59 6.01 13.96
N SER A 105 -16.78 5.86 13.38
CA SER A 105 -17.72 4.79 13.71
C SER A 105 -17.43 3.48 12.94
N VAL A 106 -16.60 3.53 11.89
CA VAL A 106 -16.28 2.36 11.07
C VAL A 106 -15.24 1.48 11.77
N ARG A 107 -15.60 0.21 12.01
CA ARG A 107 -14.76 -0.77 12.74
C ARG A 107 -13.98 -1.71 11.84
N SER A 108 -14.31 -1.79 10.56
CA SER A 108 -13.72 -2.73 9.61
C SER A 108 -13.70 -2.12 8.21
N TYR A 109 -12.77 -1.22 7.97
CA TYR A 109 -12.47 -0.70 6.64
C TYR A 109 -11.38 -1.55 5.97
N ASP A 110 -11.63 -2.06 4.77
CA ASP A 110 -10.69 -2.94 4.05
C ASP A 110 -10.46 -2.53 2.58
N ALA A 111 -11.02 -1.38 2.16
CA ALA A 111 -10.94 -0.86 0.79
C ALA A 111 -11.36 -1.90 -0.28
N GLY A 112 -12.41 -2.67 -0.01
CA GLY A 112 -12.86 -3.73 -0.92
C GLY A 112 -11.88 -4.91 -0.99
N GLY A 113 -11.15 -5.17 0.10
CA GLY A 113 -10.14 -6.22 0.21
C GLY A 113 -8.76 -5.82 -0.32
N LEU A 114 -8.52 -4.53 -0.59
CA LEU A 114 -7.20 -4.02 -0.97
C LEU A 114 -6.28 -3.84 0.24
N VAL A 115 -6.81 -3.59 1.43
CA VAL A 115 -6.02 -3.49 2.66
C VAL A 115 -6.50 -4.49 3.70
N SER A 116 -5.65 -4.82 4.66
CA SER A 116 -6.10 -5.59 5.83
C SER A 116 -7.12 -4.77 6.62
N PRO A 117 -8.18 -5.38 7.20
CA PRO A 117 -9.22 -4.64 7.91
C PRO A 117 -8.66 -3.71 8.99
N ILE A 118 -9.10 -2.44 8.94
CA ILE A 118 -8.69 -1.37 9.84
C ILE A 118 -9.89 -0.92 10.67
N ASP A 119 -9.72 -0.85 11.99
CA ASP A 119 -10.67 -0.19 12.89
C ASP A 119 -10.37 1.31 12.96
N LEU A 120 -11.19 2.12 12.29
CA LEU A 120 -11.00 3.56 12.19
C LEU A 120 -11.36 4.31 13.48
N SER A 121 -11.95 3.66 14.49
CA SER A 121 -12.11 4.27 15.82
C SER A 121 -10.86 4.30 16.66
N THR A 122 -9.99 3.31 16.49
CA THR A 122 -8.83 3.09 17.35
C THR A 122 -7.50 3.28 16.62
N SER A 123 -7.52 3.46 15.30
CA SER A 123 -6.31 3.51 14.46
C SER A 123 -5.79 4.92 14.19
N LEU A 124 -6.39 5.98 14.73
CA LEU A 124 -5.92 7.35 14.50
C LEU A 124 -4.47 7.51 15.01
N GLY A 125 -3.57 7.87 14.10
CA GLY A 125 -2.14 8.05 14.42
C GLY A 125 -1.36 6.75 14.63
N ARG A 126 -1.96 5.59 14.35
CA ARG A 126 -1.30 4.29 14.47
C ARG A 126 -0.87 3.78 13.09
N ALA A 127 0.35 3.26 13.01
CA ALA A 127 0.84 2.62 11.81
C ALA A 127 0.11 1.28 11.58
N THR A 128 -0.06 0.88 10.31
CA THR A 128 -0.48 -0.48 10.01
C THR A 128 0.53 -1.48 10.58
N THR A 129 0.03 -2.59 11.10
CA THR A 129 0.87 -3.70 11.58
C THR A 129 0.98 -4.81 10.53
N CYS A 130 0.24 -4.73 9.43
CA CYS A 130 0.26 -5.70 8.34
C CYS A 130 0.81 -5.06 7.07
N LEU A 131 1.80 -5.71 6.47
CA LEU A 131 2.43 -5.31 5.22
C LEU A 131 2.56 -6.53 4.29
N ALA A 132 2.45 -6.31 3.00
CA ALA A 132 2.91 -7.25 1.99
C ALA A 132 4.34 -6.93 1.59
N PHE A 133 5.08 -7.95 1.15
CA PHE A 133 6.46 -7.84 0.71
C PHE A 133 6.59 -8.41 -0.69
N VAL A 134 7.10 -7.59 -1.60
CA VAL A 134 7.32 -7.95 -3.00
C VAL A 134 8.78 -7.73 -3.37
N GLN A 135 9.32 -8.56 -4.24
CA GLN A 135 10.72 -8.49 -4.66
C GLN A 135 10.83 -8.29 -6.16
N ALA A 136 11.55 -7.26 -6.58
CA ALA A 136 11.83 -7.03 -7.99
C ALA A 136 12.68 -8.18 -8.55
N ASN A 137 12.25 -8.75 -9.66
CA ASN A 137 12.92 -9.87 -10.33
C ASN A 137 13.61 -9.41 -11.64
N ALA A 138 14.45 -10.29 -12.18
CA ALA A 138 15.23 -10.00 -13.38
C ALA A 138 14.36 -9.83 -14.65
N ALA A 139 13.10 -10.28 -14.62
CA ALA A 139 12.16 -10.12 -15.73
C ALA A 139 11.51 -8.73 -15.79
N GLY A 140 11.82 -7.84 -14.84
CA GLY A 140 11.22 -6.51 -14.78
C GLY A 140 9.83 -6.50 -14.15
N SER A 141 9.54 -7.47 -13.28
CA SER A 141 8.28 -7.62 -12.53
C SER A 141 8.57 -7.88 -11.06
N PHE A 142 7.53 -7.96 -10.21
CA PHE A 142 7.71 -8.31 -8.81
C PHE A 142 7.24 -9.74 -8.52
N ASP A 143 8.01 -10.47 -7.72
CA ASP A 143 7.57 -11.71 -7.09
C ASP A 143 6.97 -11.38 -5.72
N VAL A 144 5.86 -12.01 -5.37
CA VAL A 144 5.28 -11.87 -4.03
C VAL A 144 6.04 -12.75 -3.05
N LEU A 145 6.72 -12.15 -2.08
CA LEU A 145 7.41 -12.89 -1.01
C LEU A 145 6.44 -13.25 0.11
N ASP A 146 5.59 -12.30 0.48
CA ASP A 146 4.52 -12.48 1.48
C ASP A 146 3.37 -11.53 1.14
N GLU A 147 2.16 -12.07 1.01
CA GLU A 147 0.97 -11.27 0.71
C GLU A 147 0.48 -10.46 1.93
N ARG A 148 0.81 -10.91 3.15
CA ARG A 148 0.33 -10.31 4.39
C ARG A 148 1.11 -10.82 5.60
N LEU A 149 2.23 -10.17 5.89
CA LEU A 149 2.97 -10.35 7.12
C LEU A 149 2.49 -9.34 8.17
N CYS A 150 1.78 -9.85 9.18
CA CYS A 150 1.26 -9.05 10.28
C CYS A 150 2.14 -9.17 11.53
N GLY A 151 2.58 -8.04 12.05
CA GLY A 151 3.28 -7.91 13.31
C GLY A 151 2.34 -7.57 14.47
N ARG A 152 2.96 -7.27 15.61
CA ARG A 152 2.31 -6.70 16.79
C ARG A 152 3.05 -5.43 17.19
N GLU A 153 2.32 -4.45 17.72
CA GLU A 153 2.95 -3.30 18.32
C GLU A 153 3.83 -3.71 19.50
N LEU A 154 5.03 -3.15 19.54
CA LEU A 154 5.92 -3.29 20.68
C LEU A 154 5.54 -2.21 21.68
N ARG A 155 5.31 -2.60 22.93
CA ARG A 155 5.16 -1.61 24.01
C ARG A 155 6.47 -0.84 24.13
N ALA A 156 6.40 0.48 24.16
CA ALA A 156 7.53 1.28 24.60
C ALA A 156 7.92 0.78 25.99
N SER A 157 9.17 0.34 26.16
CA SER A 157 9.71 0.03 27.49
C SER A 157 9.60 1.33 28.30
N GLY A 158 8.72 1.35 29.29
CA GLY A 158 8.60 2.47 30.21
C GLY A 158 9.96 2.73 30.84
N GLY A 159 10.61 3.82 30.41
CA GLY A 159 11.76 4.35 31.13
C GLY A 159 11.24 4.83 32.47
N ALA A 160 11.44 4.03 33.51
CA ALA A 160 11.41 4.52 34.87
C ALA A 160 12.62 5.45 35.03
N GLY A 161 12.35 6.73 35.26
CA GLY A 161 13.30 7.77 35.61
C GLY A 161 12.54 8.90 36.28
#